data_AF-A0A7C5PG70-F1
#
_entry.id   AF-A0A7C5PG70-F1
#
_cell.length_a   1.000
_cell.length_b   1.000
_cell.length_c   1.000
_cell.angle_alpha   90.00
_cell.angle_beta   90.00
_cell.angle_gamma   90.00
#
_symmetry.space_group_name_H-M   'P 1'
#
loop_
_entity.id
_entity.type
_entity.pdbx_description
1 polymer ?
#
loop_
_entity_poly.entity_id
_entity_poly.type
_entity_poly.pdbx_seq_one_letter_code
_entity_poly.pdbx_strand_id
1 'polypeptide(L)'
;MRSTLLAASALTLFAGLATAQETDVPSDKPALRDVEVKPQENERANQFFYKAFYLQNGAKKFAQAIQLYKKFLEEAPHSQFAPIAARNTLNLLYRTNQIEQANEFRENHKGLLAKAVRRSDRPGQGQPGRRGNRQGGRVRGGRGNPRNAGAQLERLEKRLMELKQKIEEARKKDDMATVEKLEGRLANLQRALKRIQEGGRQGNNRGQGRRGRGRRMMKPLTEMTKDELKQHIERMGSMIDRFSERLVEEGMEERAKKMKDAFQKFKALVEAGKIQEAQEFQRKIFRRRRRD
;
A
#
# COMPACT_ATOMS: atom_id res chain seq x y z
N MET A 1 -40.06 8.36 48.56
CA MET A 1 -40.34 6.93 48.85
C MET A 1 -39.34 6.11 48.05
N ARG A 2 -38.18 5.80 48.64
CA ARG A 2 -37.80 4.46 49.17
C ARG A 2 -37.97 3.35 48.13
N SER A 3 -36.84 2.79 47.68
CA SER A 3 -36.63 1.35 47.41
C SER A 3 -35.15 1.10 47.09
N THR A 4 -34.37 0.97 48.16
CA THR A 4 -33.03 0.37 48.19
C THR A 4 -33.16 -1.15 48.13
N LEU A 5 -32.46 -1.82 47.22
CA LEU A 5 -32.29 -3.27 47.24
C LEU A 5 -30.80 -3.61 47.33
N LEU A 6 -30.41 -4.02 48.53
CA LEU A 6 -29.20 -4.79 48.82
C LEU A 6 -29.26 -6.13 48.10
N ALA A 7 -28.14 -6.58 47.55
CA ALA A 7 -27.87 -8.01 47.36
C ALA A 7 -26.44 -8.30 47.78
N ALA A 8 -26.32 -9.25 48.70
CA ALA A 8 -25.17 -9.59 49.49
C ALA A 8 -24.47 -10.86 48.96
N SER A 9 -23.21 -11.01 49.39
CA SER A 9 -22.55 -12.27 49.76
C SER A 9 -22.24 -13.32 48.68
N ALA A 10 -20.94 -13.54 48.46
CA ALA A 10 -20.35 -14.89 48.47
C ALA A 10 -18.83 -14.78 48.69
N LEU A 11 -18.44 -14.92 49.96
CA LEU A 11 -17.07 -15.04 50.44
C LEU A 11 -16.71 -16.52 50.42
N THR A 12 -15.80 -16.97 49.56
CA THR A 12 -15.32 -18.36 49.56
C THR A 12 -13.91 -18.41 50.12
N LEU A 13 -13.81 -18.73 51.41
CA LEU A 13 -12.60 -19.19 52.07
C LEU A 13 -12.28 -20.61 51.61
N PHE A 14 -11.09 -20.83 51.05
CA PHE A 14 -10.49 -22.17 50.96
C PHE A 14 -9.25 -22.19 51.86
N ALA A 15 -9.42 -22.76 53.05
CA ALA A 15 -8.34 -23.25 53.89
C ALA A 15 -8.22 -24.76 53.66
N GLY A 16 -7.05 -25.21 53.22
CA GLY A 16 -6.73 -26.62 52.98
C GLY A 16 -5.28 -26.88 53.34
N LEU A 17 -5.11 -27.46 54.53
CA LEU A 17 -3.87 -27.89 55.18
C LEU A 17 -3.25 -29.10 54.45
N ALA A 18 -1.93 -29.13 54.27
CA ALA A 18 -1.19 -30.40 54.20
C ALA A 18 0.27 -30.21 54.64
N THR A 19 0.63 -31.02 55.63
CA THR A 19 1.86 -31.06 56.40
C THR A 19 2.93 -31.97 55.78
N ALA A 20 4.19 -31.57 55.98
CA ALA A 20 5.40 -32.38 56.21
C ALA A 20 5.86 -33.37 55.13
N GLN A 21 7.10 -33.18 54.64
CA GLN A 21 8.19 -34.12 54.89
C GLN A 21 9.54 -33.44 54.61
N GLU A 22 10.33 -33.34 55.67
CA GLU A 22 11.70 -32.83 55.72
C GLU A 22 12.62 -34.03 55.49
N THR A 23 13.33 -34.03 54.36
CA THR A 23 14.43 -34.97 54.09
C THR A 23 15.69 -34.16 53.88
N ASP A 24 16.57 -34.23 54.88
CA ASP A 24 17.95 -33.77 54.82
C ASP A 24 18.68 -34.44 53.65
N VAL A 25 19.19 -33.62 52.72
CA VAL A 25 20.09 -34.05 51.64
C VAL A 25 21.37 -33.20 51.74
N PRO A 26 22.56 -33.83 51.73
CA PRO A 26 23.83 -33.16 51.98
C PRO A 26 24.15 -32.11 50.91
N SER A 27 24.56 -30.95 51.44
CA SER A 27 24.86 -29.71 50.74
C SER A 27 26.23 -29.77 50.07
N ASP A 28 26.27 -30.20 48.82
CA ASP A 28 27.28 -29.77 47.84
C ASP A 28 26.56 -29.10 46.67
N LYS A 29 26.13 -27.85 46.90
CA LYS A 29 25.53 -26.99 45.88
C LYS A 29 26.64 -26.41 44.99
N PRO A 30 26.76 -26.80 43.71
CA PRO A 30 27.36 -25.88 42.75
C PRO A 30 26.49 -24.63 42.74
N ALA A 31 27.12 -23.44 42.78
CA ALA A 31 26.43 -22.16 42.68
C ALA A 31 25.53 -22.15 41.42
N LEU A 32 24.25 -22.47 41.62
CA LEU A 32 23.17 -22.30 40.66
C LEU A 32 23.12 -20.81 40.38
N ARG A 33 23.79 -20.39 39.31
CA ARG A 33 23.58 -19.10 38.68
C ARG A 33 22.08 -18.93 38.57
N ASP A 34 21.54 -17.83 39.11
CA ASP A 34 20.15 -17.43 38.91
C ASP A 34 19.85 -17.53 37.41
N VAL A 35 19.21 -18.63 37.02
CA VAL A 35 18.68 -18.78 35.66
C VAL A 35 17.50 -17.84 35.67
N GLU A 36 17.77 -16.61 35.24
CA GLU A 36 16.78 -15.59 34.95
C GLU A 36 15.68 -16.26 34.13
N VAL A 37 14.61 -16.68 34.81
CA VAL A 37 13.45 -17.33 34.20
C VAL A 37 12.87 -16.25 33.30
N LYS A 38 13.27 -16.27 32.03
CA LYS A 38 12.69 -15.38 31.02
C LYS A 38 11.18 -15.51 31.19
N PRO A 39 10.48 -14.41 31.48
CA PRO A 39 9.08 -14.46 31.83
C PRO A 39 8.39 -15.28 30.74
N GLN A 40 7.79 -16.41 31.11
CA GLN A 40 6.96 -17.19 30.19
C GLN A 40 6.03 -16.17 29.55
N GLU A 41 6.26 -15.86 28.28
CA GLU A 41 5.50 -14.84 27.58
C GLU A 41 4.03 -15.22 27.72
N ASN A 42 3.30 -14.38 28.45
CA ASN A 42 1.96 -14.65 28.97
C ASN A 42 1.09 -15.28 27.87
N GLU A 43 0.92 -16.61 27.89
CA GLU A 43 0.36 -17.37 26.76
C GLU A 43 -1.03 -16.86 26.39
N ARG A 44 -1.79 -16.47 27.42
CA ARG A 44 -3.09 -15.82 27.31
C ARG A 44 -3.03 -14.50 26.52
N ALA A 45 -2.04 -13.65 26.79
CA ALA A 45 -1.84 -12.42 26.02
C ALA A 45 -1.50 -12.74 24.56
N ASN A 46 -0.63 -13.72 24.32
CA ASN A 46 -0.28 -14.15 22.97
C ASN A 46 -1.51 -14.64 22.17
N GLN A 47 -2.47 -15.31 22.83
CA GLN A 47 -3.74 -15.70 22.19
C GLN A 47 -4.53 -14.48 21.69
N PHE A 48 -4.58 -13.38 22.45
CA PHE A 48 -5.25 -12.16 21.99
C PHE A 48 -4.59 -11.57 20.74
N PHE A 49 -3.26 -11.53 20.70
CA PHE A 49 -2.52 -11.04 19.53
C PHE A 49 -2.80 -11.87 18.27
N TYR A 50 -2.68 -13.19 18.34
CA TYR A 50 -2.90 -14.07 17.18
C TYR A 50 -4.35 -14.06 16.72
N LYS A 51 -5.32 -14.05 17.66
CA LYS A 51 -6.74 -13.94 17.33
C LYS A 51 -7.06 -12.61 16.65
N ALA A 52 -6.50 -11.49 17.15
CA ALA A 52 -6.64 -10.18 16.50
C ALA A 52 -6.06 -10.19 15.08
N PHE A 53 -4.88 -10.78 14.89
CA PHE A 53 -4.21 -10.89 13.60
C PHE A 53 -5.03 -11.70 12.59
N TYR A 54 -5.63 -12.81 13.01
CA TYR A 54 -6.53 -13.60 12.17
C TYR A 54 -7.78 -12.80 11.79
N LEU A 55 -8.41 -12.10 12.74
CA LEU A 55 -9.60 -11.27 12.44
C LEU A 55 -9.29 -10.11 11.49
N GLN A 56 -8.11 -9.52 11.59
CA GLN A 56 -7.67 -8.46 10.68
C GLN A 56 -7.46 -8.96 9.25
N ASN A 57 -6.77 -10.10 9.07
CA ASN A 57 -6.34 -10.57 7.75
C ASN A 57 -7.33 -11.55 7.09
N GLY A 58 -8.08 -12.30 7.90
CA GLY A 58 -9.09 -13.28 7.46
C GLY A 58 -10.48 -12.67 7.38
N ALA A 59 -11.25 -12.77 8.47
CA ALA A 59 -12.66 -12.37 8.52
C ALA A 59 -12.90 -10.85 8.35
N LYS A 60 -11.84 -10.03 8.36
CA LYS A 60 -11.88 -8.56 8.24
C LYS A 60 -12.79 -7.87 9.27
N LYS A 61 -12.92 -8.46 10.47
CA LYS A 61 -13.69 -7.91 11.59
C LYS A 61 -12.84 -6.89 12.36
N PHE A 62 -12.62 -5.71 11.77
CA PHE A 62 -11.64 -4.73 12.26
C PHE A 62 -11.93 -4.20 13.67
N ALA A 63 -13.20 -3.93 14.02
CA ALA A 63 -13.56 -3.46 15.35
C ALA A 63 -13.17 -4.48 16.45
N GLN A 64 -13.42 -5.76 16.22
CA GLN A 64 -13.03 -6.83 17.14
C GLN A 64 -11.51 -6.99 17.21
N ALA A 65 -10.82 -6.89 16.07
CA ALA A 65 -9.35 -6.94 16.04
C ALA A 65 -8.72 -5.79 16.84
N ILE A 66 -9.27 -4.57 16.76
CA ILE A 66 -8.81 -3.41 17.55
C ILE A 66 -8.94 -3.70 19.05
N GLN A 67 -10.09 -4.21 19.51
CA GLN A 67 -10.30 -4.52 20.93
C GLN A 67 -9.32 -5.57 21.44
N LEU A 68 -9.08 -6.64 20.67
CA LEU A 68 -8.14 -7.70 21.06
C LEU A 68 -6.69 -7.21 21.09
N TYR A 69 -6.29 -6.34 20.16
CA TYR A 69 -4.96 -5.74 20.22
C TYR A 69 -4.79 -4.80 21.43
N LYS A 70 -5.83 -4.03 21.79
CA LYS A 70 -5.79 -3.19 23.01
C LYS A 70 -5.64 -4.05 24.27
N LYS A 71 -6.44 -5.11 24.41
CA LYS A 71 -6.31 -6.07 25.53
C LYS A 71 -4.92 -6.70 25.61
N PHE A 72 -4.34 -7.06 24.46
CA PHE A 72 -2.96 -7.56 24.42
C PHE A 72 -1.94 -6.54 24.93
N LEU A 73 -2.10 -5.26 24.57
CA LEU A 73 -1.20 -4.19 25.01
C LEU A 73 -1.33 -3.89 26.51
N GLU A 74 -2.53 -4.07 27.08
CA GLU A 74 -2.80 -3.95 28.51
C GLU A 74 -2.15 -5.10 29.29
N GLU A 75 -2.30 -6.35 28.83
CA GLU A 75 -1.78 -7.53 29.54
C GLU A 75 -0.28 -7.76 29.36
N ALA A 76 0.29 -7.34 28.22
CA ALA A 76 1.69 -7.59 27.89
C ALA A 76 2.37 -6.39 27.20
N PRO A 77 2.43 -5.21 27.86
CA PRO A 77 3.00 -3.98 27.28
C PRO A 77 4.48 -4.10 26.89
N HIS A 78 5.20 -5.03 27.53
CA HIS A 78 6.63 -5.27 27.30
C HIS A 78 6.91 -6.46 26.35
N SER A 79 5.88 -7.11 25.80
CA SER A 79 6.05 -8.23 24.88
C SER A 79 6.82 -7.83 23.61
N GLN A 80 7.54 -8.79 23.02
CA GLN A 80 8.15 -8.60 21.72
C GLN A 80 7.15 -8.21 20.61
N PHE A 81 5.86 -8.56 20.76
CA PHE A 81 4.81 -8.21 19.80
C PHE A 81 4.10 -6.89 20.09
N ALA A 82 4.31 -6.26 21.25
CA ALA A 82 3.65 -5.00 21.63
C ALA A 82 3.84 -3.87 20.60
N PRO A 83 5.05 -3.64 20.03
CA PRO A 83 5.23 -2.64 18.97
C PRO A 83 4.41 -2.95 17.71
N ILE A 84 4.25 -4.23 17.36
CA ILE A 84 3.51 -4.67 16.18
C ILE A 84 2.00 -4.50 16.42
N ALA A 85 1.51 -4.88 17.58
CA ALA A 85 0.11 -4.71 17.98
C ALA A 85 -0.29 -3.24 18.00
N ALA A 86 0.54 -2.35 18.55
CA ALA A 86 0.30 -0.91 18.57
C ALA A 86 0.22 -0.35 17.14
N ARG A 87 1.15 -0.72 16.25
CA ARG A 87 1.12 -0.30 14.85
C ARG A 87 -0.12 -0.80 14.11
N ASN A 88 -0.51 -2.06 14.32
CA ASN A 88 -1.69 -2.64 13.68
C ASN A 88 -2.98 -1.95 14.16
N THR A 89 -3.10 -1.71 15.46
CA THR A 89 -4.24 -0.99 16.07
C THR A 89 -4.37 0.41 15.46
N LEU A 90 -3.27 1.17 15.40
CA LEU A 90 -3.28 2.52 14.81
C LEU A 90 -3.72 2.50 13.33
N ASN A 91 -3.17 1.58 12.54
CA ASN A 91 -3.57 1.43 11.13
C ASN A 91 -5.04 1.05 10.96
N LEU A 92 -5.57 0.21 11.86
CA LEU A 92 -6.97 -0.19 11.84
C LEU A 92 -7.88 0.99 12.19
N LEU A 93 -7.55 1.79 13.21
CA LEU A 93 -8.30 2.99 13.60
C LEU A 93 -8.40 4.00 12.45
N TYR A 94 -7.29 4.26 11.74
CA TYR A 94 -7.34 5.10 10.53
C TYR A 94 -8.19 4.48 9.43
N ARG A 95 -8.11 3.16 9.23
CA ARG A 95 -8.88 2.47 8.19
C ARG A 95 -10.38 2.47 8.47
N THR A 96 -10.80 2.51 9.73
CA THR A 96 -12.19 2.57 10.17
C THR A 96 -12.68 4.01 10.37
N ASN A 97 -11.92 5.02 9.92
CA ASN A 97 -12.22 6.44 10.07
C ASN A 97 -12.40 6.90 11.54
N GLN A 98 -11.77 6.21 12.50
CA GLN A 98 -11.77 6.58 13.93
C GLN A 98 -10.57 7.48 14.23
N ILE A 99 -10.55 8.68 13.64
CA ILE A 99 -9.37 9.57 13.60
C ILE A 99 -9.00 10.10 15.00
N GLU A 100 -9.98 10.50 15.81
CA GLU A 100 -9.76 11.01 17.17
C GLU A 100 -9.10 9.94 18.05
N GLN A 101 -9.69 8.73 18.06
CA GLN A 101 -9.13 7.57 18.77
C GLN A 101 -7.74 7.21 18.24
N ALA A 102 -7.48 7.36 16.94
CA ALA A 102 -6.16 7.11 16.35
C ALA A 102 -5.11 8.11 16.87
N ASN A 103 -5.48 9.38 17.00
CA ASN A 103 -4.60 10.42 17.53
C ASN A 103 -4.29 10.17 19.01
N GLU A 104 -5.31 9.98 19.85
CA GLU A 104 -5.12 9.65 21.27
C GLU A 104 -4.27 8.40 21.46
N PHE A 105 -4.57 7.34 20.69
CA PHE A 105 -3.82 6.09 20.76
C PHE A 105 -2.35 6.28 20.37
N ARG A 106 -2.09 7.09 19.32
CA ARG A 106 -0.72 7.44 18.90
C ARG A 106 0.02 8.17 20.01
N GLU A 107 -0.63 9.12 20.68
CA GLU A 107 -0.02 9.88 21.78
C GLU A 107 0.31 8.97 22.98
N ASN A 108 -0.61 8.10 23.37
CA ASN A 108 -0.43 7.19 24.51
C ASN A 108 0.63 6.09 24.24
N HIS A 109 0.84 5.70 22.99
CA HIS A 109 1.72 4.58 22.62
C HIS A 109 2.95 5.01 21.80
N LYS A 110 3.36 6.29 21.85
CA LYS A 110 4.53 6.82 21.11
C LYS A 110 5.77 5.94 21.27
N GLY A 111 6.07 5.48 22.49
CA GLY A 111 7.24 4.66 22.78
C GLY A 111 7.24 3.30 22.06
N LEU A 112 6.08 2.63 21.98
CA LEU A 112 5.94 1.37 21.26
C LEU A 112 6.00 1.58 19.75
N LEU A 113 5.37 2.64 19.25
CA LEU A 113 5.37 2.97 17.82
C LEU A 113 6.76 3.32 17.30
N ALA A 114 7.57 4.04 18.09
CA ALA A 114 8.96 4.34 17.77
C ALA A 114 9.84 3.07 17.67
N LYS A 115 9.57 2.05 18.51
CA LYS A 115 10.25 0.74 18.45
C LYS A 115 9.81 -0.09 17.24
N ALA A 116 8.52 -0.05 16.89
CA ALA A 116 7.95 -0.78 15.74
C ALA A 116 8.58 -0.35 14.41
N VAL A 117 8.87 0.95 14.32
CA VAL A 117 9.68 1.58 13.31
C VAL A 117 11.08 0.92 13.31
N ARG A 118 11.89 1.03 14.36
CA ARG A 118 13.29 0.52 14.34
C ARG A 118 13.47 -0.94 13.88
N ARG A 119 12.51 -1.84 14.13
CA ARG A 119 12.58 -3.24 13.65
C ARG A 119 12.30 -3.44 12.15
N SER A 120 11.56 -2.55 11.48
CA SER A 120 11.34 -2.66 10.03
C SER A 120 12.55 -2.23 9.20
N ASP A 121 13.48 -1.52 9.83
CA ASP A 121 14.62 -0.88 9.16
C ASP A 121 15.95 -1.57 9.46
N ARG A 122 15.96 -2.65 10.25
CA ARG A 122 17.17 -3.46 10.42
C ARG A 122 17.40 -4.23 9.11
N PRO A 123 18.40 -3.86 8.29
CA PRO A 123 18.71 -4.60 7.08
C PRO A 123 19.41 -5.88 7.52
N GLY A 124 18.72 -7.01 7.45
CA GLY A 124 19.31 -8.32 7.71
C GLY A 124 19.40 -8.70 9.19
N GLN A 125 18.48 -9.55 9.64
CA GLN A 125 18.82 -10.62 10.56
C GLN A 125 18.13 -11.88 10.06
N GLY A 126 18.95 -12.90 9.78
CA GLY A 126 18.72 -13.97 8.83
C GLY A 126 17.46 -14.81 9.04
N GLN A 127 16.76 -15.03 7.93
CA GLN A 127 16.29 -16.38 7.61
C GLN A 127 17.20 -16.88 6.48
N PRO A 128 18.14 -17.80 6.75
CA PRO A 128 18.98 -18.39 5.71
C PRO A 128 18.14 -19.45 4.99
N GLY A 129 17.70 -19.17 3.77
CA GLY A 129 16.84 -20.10 3.05
C GLY A 129 16.63 -19.74 1.58
N ARG A 130 17.65 -20.00 0.77
CA ARG A 130 17.57 -20.22 -0.68
C ARG A 130 16.97 -19.09 -1.54
N ARG A 131 17.86 -18.28 -2.14
CA ARG A 131 17.98 -18.24 -3.61
C ARG A 131 19.28 -17.55 -4.01
N GLY A 132 20.15 -18.34 -4.64
CA GLY A 132 21.46 -17.92 -5.06
C GLY A 132 21.47 -16.86 -6.17
N ASN A 133 22.66 -16.30 -6.30
CA ASN A 133 23.27 -15.71 -7.50
C ASN A 133 22.40 -14.77 -8.35
N ARG A 134 22.64 -13.47 -8.16
CA ARG A 134 23.18 -12.64 -9.24
C ARG A 134 23.79 -11.34 -8.70
N GLN A 135 25.11 -11.34 -8.57
CA GLN A 135 25.93 -10.17 -8.81
C GLN A 135 25.62 -9.61 -10.20
N GLY A 136 25.49 -8.29 -10.30
CA GLY A 136 25.27 -7.60 -11.56
C GLY A 136 24.52 -6.30 -11.34
N GLY A 137 25.28 -5.21 -11.23
CA GLY A 137 24.79 -3.93 -10.75
C GLY A 137 23.69 -3.29 -11.60
N ARG A 138 22.90 -2.48 -10.91
CA ARG A 138 22.50 -1.11 -11.29
C ARG A 138 21.63 -0.59 -10.16
N VAL A 139 22.04 0.55 -9.61
CA VAL A 139 21.27 1.39 -8.69
C VAL A 139 19.84 1.50 -9.19
N ARG A 140 18.91 0.74 -8.60
CA ARG A 140 17.52 0.64 -9.06
C ARG A 140 16.58 1.01 -7.93
N GLY A 141 16.25 2.30 -7.91
CA GLY A 141 15.00 2.88 -7.40
C GLY A 141 14.56 2.37 -6.03
N GLY A 142 14.94 3.12 -5.01
CA GLY A 142 14.49 2.93 -3.63
C GLY A 142 13.00 2.59 -3.59
N ARG A 143 12.69 1.40 -3.07
CA ARG A 143 11.36 1.12 -2.54
C ARG A 143 11.10 2.19 -1.50
N GLY A 144 10.10 3.05 -1.79
CA GLY A 144 9.74 4.17 -0.95
C GLY A 144 9.64 3.73 0.49
N ASN A 145 10.52 4.30 1.33
CA ASN A 145 10.44 4.12 2.76
C ASN A 145 9.11 4.76 3.20
N PRO A 146 8.14 4.00 3.75
CA PRO A 146 6.84 4.54 4.14
C PRO A 146 6.93 5.64 5.22
N ARG A 147 8.10 5.81 5.84
CA ARG A 147 8.39 6.88 6.81
C ARG A 147 8.51 8.28 6.21
N ASN A 148 8.78 8.37 4.91
CA ASN A 148 8.88 9.67 4.23
C ASN A 148 7.59 10.06 3.50
N ALA A 149 6.47 9.36 3.74
CA ALA A 149 5.20 9.69 3.10
C ALA A 149 4.73 11.11 3.44
N GLY A 150 4.89 11.53 4.71
CA GLY A 150 4.57 12.90 5.15
C GLY A 150 5.47 13.94 4.46
N ALA A 151 6.79 13.75 4.51
CA ALA A 151 7.75 14.64 3.86
C ALA A 151 7.59 14.69 2.33
N GLN A 152 7.12 13.60 1.71
CA GLN A 152 6.82 13.57 0.28
C GLN A 152 5.54 14.34 -0.04
N LEU A 153 4.53 14.26 0.82
CA LEU A 153 3.27 14.97 0.66
C LEU A 153 3.48 16.49 0.78
N GLU A 154 4.22 16.93 1.79
CA GLU A 154 4.61 18.34 1.98
C GLU A 154 5.40 18.89 0.78
N ARG A 155 6.36 18.13 0.24
CA ARG A 155 7.11 18.52 -0.98
C ARG A 155 6.20 18.65 -2.21
N LEU A 156 5.16 17.83 -2.31
CA LEU A 156 4.22 17.89 -3.42
C LEU A 156 3.28 19.09 -3.28
N GLU A 157 2.79 19.37 -2.08
CA GLU A 157 1.97 20.54 -1.79
C GLU A 157 2.73 21.84 -2.10
N LYS A 158 4.00 21.94 -1.69
CA LYS A 158 4.85 23.08 -2.03
C LYS A 158 5.00 23.28 -3.54
N ARG A 159 5.27 22.20 -4.29
CA ARG A 159 5.34 22.25 -5.76
C ARG A 159 4.02 22.62 -6.42
N LEU A 160 2.89 22.25 -5.82
CA LEU A 160 1.56 22.59 -6.32
C LEU A 160 1.33 24.11 -6.23
N MET A 161 1.71 24.72 -5.11
CA MET A 161 1.66 26.18 -4.92
C MET A 161 2.59 26.91 -5.89
N GLU A 162 3.84 26.46 -6.03
CA GLU A 162 4.80 27.05 -6.99
C GLU A 162 4.29 26.98 -8.44
N LEU A 163 3.62 25.88 -8.84
CA LEU A 163 3.04 25.76 -10.18
C LEU A 163 1.85 26.71 -10.38
N LYS A 164 1.00 26.90 -9.37
CA LYS A 164 -0.13 27.84 -9.45
C LYS A 164 0.37 29.28 -9.63
N GLN A 165 1.38 29.70 -8.88
CA GLN A 165 1.99 31.02 -9.03
C GLN A 165 2.58 31.22 -10.43
N LYS A 166 3.31 30.22 -10.95
CA LYS A 166 3.86 30.29 -12.32
C LYS A 166 2.79 30.37 -13.40
N ILE A 167 1.63 29.73 -13.19
CA ILE A 167 0.49 29.83 -14.11
C ILE A 167 -0.08 31.26 -14.09
N GLU A 168 -0.23 31.87 -12.90
CA GLU A 168 -0.69 33.26 -12.79
C GLU A 168 0.30 34.26 -13.42
N GLU A 169 1.61 34.07 -13.20
CA GLU A 169 2.65 34.89 -13.84
C GLU A 169 2.66 34.74 -15.36
N ALA A 170 2.48 33.53 -15.88
CA ALA A 170 2.38 33.28 -17.32
C ALA A 170 1.12 33.90 -17.94
N ARG A 171 -0.01 33.84 -17.21
CA ARG A 171 -1.27 34.51 -17.62
C ARG A 171 -1.11 36.03 -17.66
N LYS A 172 -0.39 36.64 -16.71
CA LYS A 172 -0.09 38.09 -16.74
C LYS A 172 0.80 38.51 -17.92
N LYS A 173 1.51 37.56 -18.53
CA LYS A 173 2.38 37.78 -19.69
C LYS A 173 1.73 37.34 -21.01
N ASP A 174 0.46 36.93 -20.99
CA ASP A 174 -0.26 36.34 -22.13
C ASP A 174 0.47 35.19 -22.86
N ASP A 175 1.32 34.45 -22.14
CA ASP A 175 2.05 33.31 -22.69
C ASP A 175 1.22 32.01 -22.55
N MET A 176 0.22 31.87 -23.42
CA MET A 176 -0.73 30.75 -23.36
C MET A 176 -0.08 29.38 -23.57
N ALA A 177 1.04 29.31 -24.30
CA ALA A 177 1.77 28.06 -24.51
C ALA A 177 2.43 27.56 -23.22
N THR A 178 2.95 28.46 -22.39
CA THR A 178 3.49 28.07 -21.07
C THR A 178 2.38 27.78 -20.07
N VAL A 179 1.25 28.49 -20.12
CA VAL A 179 0.05 28.19 -19.30
C VAL A 179 -0.42 26.76 -19.52
N GLU A 180 -0.64 26.33 -20.77
CA GLU A 180 -1.11 24.97 -21.09
C GLU A 180 -0.13 23.90 -20.58
N LYS A 181 1.18 24.12 -20.76
CA LYS A 181 2.22 23.21 -20.30
C LYS A 181 2.27 23.09 -18.77
N LEU A 182 2.08 24.21 -18.07
CA LEU A 182 2.08 24.26 -16.61
C LEU A 182 0.80 23.64 -16.02
N GLU A 183 -0.36 23.87 -16.65
CA GLU A 183 -1.63 23.23 -16.27
C GLU A 183 -1.56 21.71 -16.44
N GLY A 184 -0.97 21.21 -17.52
CA GLY A 184 -0.73 19.77 -17.70
C GLY A 184 0.18 19.17 -16.61
N ARG A 185 1.18 19.91 -16.14
CA ARG A 185 2.04 19.50 -15.00
C ARG A 185 1.26 19.52 -13.69
N LEU A 186 0.43 20.53 -13.47
CA LEU A 186 -0.42 20.68 -12.29
C LEU A 186 -1.41 19.52 -12.18
N ALA A 187 -2.09 19.15 -13.27
CA ALA A 187 -3.01 18.01 -13.32
C ALA A 187 -2.30 16.68 -12.99
N ASN A 188 -1.09 16.47 -13.49
CA ASN A 188 -0.29 15.28 -13.16
C ASN A 188 0.11 15.25 -11.68
N LEU A 189 0.43 16.40 -11.09
CA LEU A 189 0.82 16.52 -9.70
C LEU A 189 -0.37 16.31 -8.75
N GLN A 190 -1.54 16.87 -9.08
CA GLN A 190 -2.80 16.60 -8.37
C GLN A 190 -3.16 15.11 -8.37
N ARG A 191 -3.03 14.43 -9.52
CA ARG A 191 -3.24 12.96 -9.60
C ARG A 191 -2.27 12.18 -8.72
N ALA A 192 -1.02 12.64 -8.61
CA ALA A 192 -0.02 12.01 -7.73
C ALA A 192 -0.37 12.22 -6.25
N LEU A 193 -0.80 13.43 -5.89
CA LEU A 193 -1.20 13.80 -4.54
C LEU A 193 -2.42 13.00 -4.07
N LYS A 194 -3.45 12.91 -4.93
CA LYS A 194 -4.63 12.07 -4.70
C LYS A 194 -4.28 10.60 -4.43
N ARG A 195 -3.36 10.02 -5.21
CA ARG A 195 -2.90 8.62 -5.00
C ARG A 195 -2.17 8.39 -3.67
N ILE A 196 -1.47 9.40 -3.18
CA ILE A 196 -0.76 9.32 -1.90
C ILE A 196 -1.76 9.50 -0.74
N GLN A 197 -2.70 10.46 -0.86
CA GLN A 197 -3.77 10.71 0.11
C GLN A 197 -4.73 9.52 0.23
N GLU A 198 -5.08 8.86 -0.87
CA GLU A 198 -5.90 7.64 -0.88
C GLU A 198 -5.16 6.39 -0.34
N GLY A 199 -4.02 6.60 0.34
CA GLY A 199 -3.39 5.59 1.18
C GLY A 199 -2.71 4.46 0.41
N GLY A 200 -2.19 4.70 -0.80
CA GLY A 200 -1.21 3.83 -1.47
C GLY A 200 -1.56 2.34 -1.59
N ARG A 201 -2.83 1.94 -1.42
CA ARG A 201 -3.24 0.54 -1.33
C ARG A 201 -3.69 -0.06 -2.66
N GLN A 202 -3.71 0.73 -3.72
CA GLN A 202 -4.00 0.26 -5.08
C GLN A 202 -2.75 0.31 -5.98
N GLY A 203 -1.62 -0.25 -5.51
CA GLY A 203 -0.37 -0.15 -6.28
C GLY A 203 0.71 -1.22 -6.08
N ASN A 204 0.72 -1.98 -4.98
CA ASN A 204 1.82 -2.91 -4.70
C ASN A 204 1.86 -4.18 -5.58
N ASN A 205 0.93 -4.34 -6.54
CA ASN A 205 1.01 -5.38 -7.58
C ASN A 205 1.36 -4.87 -9.00
N ARG A 206 1.74 -3.59 -9.18
CA ARG A 206 2.18 -3.09 -10.52
C ARG A 206 3.63 -2.61 -10.61
N GLY A 207 4.40 -2.69 -9.52
CA GLY A 207 5.71 -2.02 -9.43
C GLY A 207 6.96 -2.80 -9.82
N GLN A 208 7.07 -4.13 -9.64
CA GLN A 208 8.39 -4.79 -9.76
C GLN A 208 8.47 -6.15 -10.47
N GLY A 209 7.37 -6.73 -10.96
CA GLY A 209 7.39 -8.01 -11.71
C GLY A 209 6.98 -7.96 -13.18
N ARG A 210 6.35 -6.88 -13.65
CA ARG A 210 5.66 -6.85 -14.96
C ARG A 210 6.35 -6.05 -16.07
N ARG A 211 7.60 -5.61 -15.87
CA ARG A 211 8.42 -5.04 -16.96
C ARG A 211 9.02 -6.09 -17.91
N GLY A 212 8.80 -7.39 -17.69
CA GLY A 212 9.33 -8.47 -18.53
C GLY A 212 8.35 -9.52 -19.06
N ARG A 213 7.05 -9.45 -18.72
CA ARG A 213 6.08 -10.52 -19.09
C ARG A 213 4.77 -10.04 -19.73
N GLY A 214 4.72 -8.80 -20.20
CA GLY A 214 3.49 -8.20 -20.75
C GLY A 214 3.65 -7.41 -22.04
N ARG A 215 4.88 -7.22 -22.53
CA ARG A 215 5.05 -7.05 -23.98
C ARG A 215 5.03 -8.46 -24.57
N ARG A 216 3.85 -9.06 -24.67
CA ARG A 216 3.59 -9.79 -25.90
C ARG A 216 3.73 -8.69 -26.95
N MET A 217 4.91 -8.59 -27.56
CA MET A 217 5.06 -7.82 -28.77
C MET A 217 3.93 -8.36 -29.63
N MET A 218 2.89 -7.55 -29.87
CA MET A 218 1.94 -7.89 -30.92
C MET A 218 2.83 -8.20 -32.13
N LYS A 219 2.61 -9.35 -32.78
CA LYS A 219 3.31 -9.64 -34.04
C LYS A 219 3.20 -8.40 -34.93
N PRO A 220 4.23 -8.02 -35.69
CA PRO A 220 4.07 -6.96 -36.67
C PRO A 220 2.89 -7.31 -37.59
N LEU A 221 2.16 -6.30 -38.08
CA LEU A 221 0.97 -6.52 -38.90
C LEU A 221 1.26 -7.37 -40.15
N THR A 222 2.50 -7.30 -40.65
CA THR A 222 3.01 -8.11 -41.78
C THR A 222 3.10 -9.61 -41.49
N GLU A 223 3.19 -10.01 -40.21
CA GLU A 223 3.26 -11.41 -39.77
C GLU A 223 1.90 -11.93 -39.29
N MET A 224 0.85 -11.13 -39.33
CA MET A 224 -0.49 -11.54 -38.92
C MET A 224 -1.25 -12.16 -40.09
N THR A 225 -1.98 -13.26 -39.83
CA THR A 225 -2.96 -13.78 -40.79
C THR A 225 -4.13 -12.82 -40.96
N LYS A 226 -4.95 -12.97 -42.01
CA LYS A 226 -6.14 -12.14 -42.23
C LYS A 226 -7.10 -12.16 -41.03
N ASP A 227 -7.27 -13.33 -40.41
CA ASP A 227 -8.12 -13.49 -39.22
C ASP A 227 -7.50 -12.82 -37.99
N GLU A 228 -6.18 -12.96 -37.80
CA GLU A 228 -5.45 -12.26 -36.73
C GLU A 228 -5.54 -10.73 -36.90
N LEU A 229 -5.48 -10.21 -38.13
CA LEU A 229 -5.64 -8.80 -38.46
C LEU A 229 -7.06 -8.31 -38.16
N LYS A 230 -8.09 -9.08 -38.52
CA LYS A 230 -9.48 -8.74 -38.22
C LYS A 230 -9.71 -8.67 -36.71
N GLN A 231 -9.26 -9.67 -35.95
CA GLN A 231 -9.33 -9.66 -34.49
C GLN A 231 -8.48 -8.54 -33.87
N HIS A 232 -7.38 -8.13 -34.51
CA HIS A 232 -6.58 -7.00 -34.06
C HIS A 232 -7.33 -5.68 -34.22
N ILE A 233 -7.98 -5.46 -35.38
CA ILE A 233 -8.82 -4.29 -35.64
C ILE A 233 -9.98 -4.23 -34.66
N GLU A 234 -10.72 -5.32 -34.44
CA GLU A 234 -11.86 -5.35 -33.50
C GLU A 234 -11.43 -5.02 -32.06
N ARG A 235 -10.31 -5.60 -31.60
CA ARG A 235 -9.74 -5.28 -30.27
C ARG A 235 -9.28 -3.83 -30.17
N MET A 236 -8.73 -3.27 -31.25
CA MET A 236 -8.34 -1.86 -31.28
C MET A 236 -9.55 -0.93 -31.32
N GLY A 237 -10.58 -1.24 -32.11
CA GLY A 237 -11.82 -0.46 -32.21
C GLY A 237 -12.50 -0.33 -30.85
N SER A 238 -12.79 -1.46 -30.20
CA SER A 238 -13.38 -1.47 -28.85
C SER A 238 -12.53 -0.78 -27.77
N MET A 239 -11.20 -0.70 -27.95
CA MET A 239 -10.34 0.07 -27.07
C MET A 239 -10.43 1.57 -27.38
N ILE A 240 -10.48 1.94 -28.65
CA ILE A 240 -10.54 3.32 -29.12
C ILE A 240 -11.90 3.94 -28.80
N ASP A 241 -13.00 3.20 -28.92
CA ASP A 241 -14.33 3.68 -28.55
C ASP A 241 -14.37 4.05 -27.07
N ARG A 242 -14.01 3.11 -26.18
CA ARG A 242 -13.92 3.37 -24.72
C ARG A 242 -12.97 4.50 -24.35
N PHE A 243 -11.85 4.64 -25.07
CA PHE A 243 -10.90 5.72 -24.80
C PHE A 243 -11.41 7.07 -25.32
N SER A 244 -12.13 7.06 -26.45
CA SER A 244 -12.71 8.26 -27.04
C SER A 244 -13.86 8.81 -26.19
N GLU A 245 -14.70 7.93 -25.65
CA GLU A 245 -15.77 8.29 -24.70
C GLU A 245 -15.18 9.00 -23.48
N ARG A 246 -14.13 8.42 -22.87
CA ARG A 246 -13.45 9.07 -21.75
C ARG A 246 -12.83 10.42 -22.13
N LEU A 247 -12.29 10.56 -23.34
CA LEU A 247 -11.76 11.85 -23.78
C LEU A 247 -12.88 12.88 -23.94
N VAL A 248 -14.05 12.49 -24.42
CA VAL A 248 -15.23 13.36 -24.48
C VAL A 248 -15.70 13.75 -23.07
N GLU A 249 -15.77 12.80 -22.14
CA GLU A 249 -16.10 13.05 -20.72
C GLU A 249 -15.11 14.04 -20.06
N GLU A 250 -13.84 14.00 -20.45
CA GLU A 250 -12.80 14.92 -19.98
C GLU A 250 -12.76 16.26 -20.75
N GLY A 251 -13.73 16.53 -21.64
CA GLY A 251 -13.81 17.77 -22.45
C GLY A 251 -12.81 17.86 -23.60
N MET A 252 -12.18 16.75 -24.00
CA MET A 252 -11.19 16.65 -25.08
C MET A 252 -11.80 16.12 -26.39
N GLU A 253 -12.92 16.70 -26.84
CA GLU A 253 -13.70 16.22 -27.99
C GLU A 253 -12.90 16.15 -29.29
N GLU A 254 -12.13 17.20 -29.62
CA GLU A 254 -11.29 17.20 -30.82
C GLU A 254 -10.29 16.04 -30.84
N ARG A 255 -9.75 15.72 -29.67
CA ARG A 255 -8.77 14.64 -29.53
C ARG A 255 -9.43 13.28 -29.72
N ALA A 256 -10.65 13.12 -29.20
CA ALA A 256 -11.47 11.94 -29.42
C ALA A 256 -11.76 11.74 -30.91
N LYS A 257 -12.17 12.81 -31.62
CA LYS A 257 -12.42 12.79 -33.07
C LYS A 257 -11.17 12.44 -33.87
N LYS A 258 -10.05 13.14 -33.62
CA LYS A 258 -8.74 12.85 -34.26
C LYS A 258 -8.32 11.40 -34.07
N MET A 259 -8.61 10.80 -32.91
CA MET A 259 -8.29 9.39 -32.64
C MET A 259 -9.22 8.42 -33.39
N LYS A 260 -10.52 8.70 -33.47
CA LYS A 260 -11.47 7.90 -34.27
C LYS A 260 -11.13 7.97 -35.75
N ASP A 261 -10.89 9.16 -36.29
CA ASP A 261 -10.52 9.35 -37.70
C ASP A 261 -9.21 8.63 -38.04
N ALA A 262 -8.22 8.70 -37.14
CA ALA A 262 -6.99 7.96 -37.29
C ALA A 262 -7.23 6.45 -37.33
N PHE A 263 -8.08 5.91 -36.46
CA PHE A 263 -8.42 4.49 -36.48
C PHE A 263 -9.15 4.06 -37.77
N GLN A 264 -10.09 4.86 -38.26
CA GLN A 264 -10.79 4.56 -39.51
C GLN A 264 -9.82 4.52 -40.71
N LYS A 265 -8.87 5.46 -40.77
CA LYS A 265 -7.80 5.43 -41.78
C LYS A 265 -6.94 4.17 -41.66
N PHE A 266 -6.57 3.78 -40.44
CA PHE A 266 -5.82 2.54 -40.21
C PHE A 266 -6.61 1.30 -40.69
N LYS A 267 -7.90 1.22 -40.32
CA LYS A 267 -8.79 0.13 -40.72
C LYS A 267 -8.88 0.02 -42.25
N ALA A 268 -9.10 1.14 -42.94
CA ALA A 268 -9.16 1.19 -44.41
C ALA A 268 -7.85 0.71 -45.06
N LEU A 269 -6.67 1.06 -44.52
CA LEU A 269 -5.39 0.58 -45.04
C LEU A 269 -5.23 -0.94 -44.90
N VAL A 270 -5.68 -1.51 -43.78
CA VAL A 270 -5.62 -2.97 -43.56
C VAL A 270 -6.60 -3.69 -44.48
N GLU A 271 -7.83 -3.20 -44.62
CA GLU A 271 -8.85 -3.77 -45.51
C GLU A 271 -8.45 -3.69 -46.99
N ALA A 272 -7.74 -2.63 -47.40
CA ALA A 272 -7.16 -2.49 -48.72
C ALA A 272 -5.92 -3.38 -48.96
N GLY A 273 -5.49 -4.18 -47.98
CA GLY A 273 -4.29 -5.03 -48.08
C GLY A 273 -2.97 -4.27 -48.01
N LYS A 274 -2.97 -2.97 -47.70
CA LYS A 274 -1.79 -2.11 -47.62
C LYS A 274 -1.10 -2.22 -46.25
N ILE A 275 -0.67 -3.43 -45.90
CA ILE A 275 -0.22 -3.77 -44.54
C ILE A 275 1.03 -2.99 -44.10
N GLN A 276 1.97 -2.72 -45.02
CA GLN A 276 3.16 -1.92 -44.72
C GLN A 276 2.78 -0.47 -44.38
N GLU A 277 1.95 0.17 -45.21
CA GLU A 277 1.44 1.52 -44.95
C GLU A 277 0.66 1.58 -43.62
N ALA A 278 -0.18 0.58 -43.34
CA ALA A 278 -0.90 0.47 -42.07
C ALA A 278 0.05 0.37 -40.86
N GLN A 279 1.14 -0.40 -40.99
CA GLN A 279 2.13 -0.56 -39.94
C GLN A 279 2.92 0.74 -39.69
N GLU A 280 3.32 1.45 -40.73
CA GLU A 280 3.96 2.75 -40.60
C GLU A 280 3.02 3.79 -40.00
N PHE A 281 1.77 3.80 -40.43
CA PHE A 281 0.73 4.67 -39.90
C PHE A 281 0.50 4.41 -38.40
N GLN A 282 0.39 3.14 -37.99
CA GLN A 282 0.33 2.73 -36.58
C GLN A 282 1.55 3.23 -35.81
N ARG A 283 2.77 3.02 -36.33
CA ARG A 283 4.01 3.50 -35.70
C ARG A 283 4.00 5.03 -35.53
N LYS A 284 3.56 5.79 -36.53
CA LYS A 284 3.51 7.26 -36.51
C LYS A 284 2.57 7.79 -35.43
N ILE A 285 1.38 7.21 -35.28
CA ILE A 285 0.39 7.61 -34.27
C ILE A 285 0.88 7.30 -32.85
N PHE A 286 1.41 6.09 -32.63
CA PHE A 286 1.73 5.62 -31.29
C PHE A 286 3.16 5.97 -30.80
N ARG A 287 4.11 6.31 -31.69
CA ARG A 287 5.47 6.73 -31.28
C ARG A 287 5.58 8.21 -30.89
N ARG A 288 4.69 9.10 -31.33
CA ARG A 288 4.76 10.55 -31.02
C ARG A 288 4.67 10.89 -29.52
N ARG A 289 4.37 9.95 -28.61
CA ARG A 289 4.33 10.20 -27.15
C ARG A 289 5.64 9.95 -26.37
N ARG A 290 6.77 9.74 -27.04
CA ARG A 290 8.04 9.37 -26.36
C ARG A 290 9.20 10.36 -26.52
N ARG A 291 9.03 11.48 -27.22
CA ARG A 291 10.14 12.43 -27.47
C ARG A 291 9.89 13.88 -27.05
N ASP A 292 8.77 14.17 -26.41
CA ASP A 292 8.49 15.47 -25.76
C ASP A 292 8.17 15.23 -24.28
#